data_AF-W9RAJ2-F1
#
_entry.id   AF-W9RAJ2-F1
#
_cell.length_a   1.000
_cell.length_b   1.000
_cell.length_c   1.000
_cell.angle_alpha   90.00
_cell.angle_beta   90.00
_cell.angle_gamma   90.00
#
_symmetry.space_group_name_H-M   'P 1'
#
loop_
_entity.id
_entity.type
_entity.pdbx_description
1 polymer ?
#
loop_
_entity_poly.entity_id
_entity_poly.type
_entity_poly.pdbx_seq_one_letter_code
_entity_poly.pdbx_strand_id
1 'polypeptide(L)'
;MAAPSWSALLLVVVVETVPEVFAVTVDHVGFPVPVFSITVFLYGCPSTEELESYNREYKKRLDEVGALGEIPDDLGLEVSTPGAIRLLKVPDDLERFKDMPMQLCYMAGEESNCLEKNGVFLLDSLEPEACIWKLANVKENRDPLRKGRPLSRKQKDWRLKLPFGLHKTVSLYLQL
;
A
#
# COMPACT_ATOMS: atom_id res chain seq x y z
N MET A 1 16.58 21.93 -3.47
CA MET A 1 16.06 22.75 -2.37
C MET A 1 16.03 21.86 -1.14
N ALA A 2 16.67 22.27 -0.04
CA ALA A 2 16.59 21.53 1.22
C ALA A 2 15.19 21.71 1.82
N ALA A 3 14.56 20.64 2.28
CA ALA A 3 13.29 20.74 3.00
C ALA A 3 13.50 21.55 4.30
N PRO A 4 12.57 22.43 4.68
CA PRO A 4 12.69 23.19 5.92
C PRO A 4 12.74 22.25 7.14
N SER A 5 13.39 22.66 8.25
CA SER A 5 13.64 21.75 9.38
C SER A 5 12.35 21.27 10.06
N TRP A 6 11.29 22.06 10.00
CA TRP A 6 9.98 21.71 10.56
C TRP A 6 9.29 20.59 9.76
N SER A 7 9.60 20.41 8.47
CA SER A 7 9.02 19.30 7.66
C SER A 7 9.45 17.93 8.16
N ALA A 8 10.67 17.81 8.70
CA ALA A 8 11.16 16.56 9.28
C ALA A 8 10.49 16.25 10.62
N LEU A 9 10.30 17.26 11.48
CA LEU A 9 9.53 17.15 12.74
C LEU A 9 8.09 16.73 12.47
N LEU A 10 7.46 17.33 11.45
CA LEU A 10 6.09 17.01 11.08
C LEU A 10 5.97 15.57 10.53
N LEU A 11 6.97 15.09 9.77
CA LEU A 11 7.01 13.68 9.34
C LEU A 11 7.05 12.72 10.54
N VAL A 12 7.84 13.04 11.57
CA VAL A 12 7.93 12.23 12.81
C VAL A 12 6.59 12.23 13.55
N VAL A 13 5.97 13.41 13.73
CA VAL A 13 4.66 13.55 14.39
C VAL A 13 3.57 12.72 13.69
N VAL A 14 3.57 12.67 12.36
CA VAL A 14 2.56 11.94 11.58
C VAL A 14 2.83 10.43 11.50
N VAL A 15 4.10 10.01 11.36
CA VAL A 15 4.47 8.60 11.14
C VAL A 15 4.48 7.79 12.44
N GLU A 16 4.87 8.38 13.58
CA GLU A 16 4.94 7.64 14.85
C GLU A 16 3.57 7.40 15.50
N THR A 17 2.52 8.02 14.97
CA THR A 17 1.24 8.15 15.67
C THR A 17 0.11 7.30 15.11
N VAL A 18 0.20 6.86 13.85
CA VAL A 18 -0.77 5.96 13.22
C VAL A 18 0.00 4.95 12.35
N PRO A 19 -0.06 3.64 12.63
CA PRO A 19 0.72 2.61 11.92
C PRO A 19 0.28 2.38 10.46
N GLU A 20 -0.65 3.20 9.94
CA GLU A 20 -1.33 3.06 8.66
C GLU A 20 -0.93 4.16 7.66
N VAL A 21 0.10 4.96 7.94
CA VAL A 21 0.59 5.99 7.00
C VAL A 21 1.47 5.36 5.92
N PHE A 22 1.06 5.51 4.66
CA PHE A 22 1.81 5.06 3.49
C PHE A 22 2.87 6.07 3.06
N ALA A 23 2.48 7.35 2.98
CA ALA A 23 3.33 8.44 2.54
C ALA A 23 2.87 9.75 3.15
N VAL A 24 3.82 10.67 3.34
CA VAL A 24 3.57 12.05 3.73
C VAL A 24 4.32 12.93 2.74
N THR A 25 3.60 13.83 2.08
CA THR A 25 4.19 14.86 1.20
C THR A 25 3.82 16.24 1.68
N VAL A 26 4.74 17.19 1.45
CA VAL A 26 4.52 18.60 1.75
C VAL A 26 4.62 19.34 0.43
N ASP A 27 3.51 19.93 0.01
CA ASP A 27 3.41 20.68 -1.22
C ASP A 27 3.32 22.18 -0.94
N HIS A 28 4.19 22.94 -1.60
CA HIS A 28 4.24 24.40 -1.53
C HIS A 28 3.77 25.06 -2.83
N VAL A 29 3.50 24.27 -3.88
CA VAL A 29 3.30 24.76 -5.24
C VAL A 29 1.81 24.95 -5.49
N GLY A 30 1.37 26.19 -5.69
CA GLY A 30 0.00 26.52 -6.13
C GLY A 30 -1.00 26.83 -5.00
N PHE A 31 -0.58 26.79 -3.73
CA PHE A 31 -1.41 27.12 -2.58
C PHE A 31 -0.84 28.32 -1.79
N PRO A 32 -1.71 29.17 -1.20
CA PRO A 32 -1.26 30.30 -0.37
C PRO A 32 -0.57 29.87 0.93
N VAL A 33 -0.75 28.60 1.33
CA VAL A 33 -0.22 27.98 2.54
C VAL A 33 0.39 26.61 2.21
N PRO A 34 1.34 26.09 3.00
CA PRO A 34 1.82 24.72 2.82
C PRO A 34 0.66 23.72 3.00
N VAL A 35 0.55 22.75 2.08
CA VAL A 35 -0.44 21.68 2.16
C VAL A 35 0.29 20.37 2.47
N PHE A 36 -0.19 19.65 3.48
CA PHE A 36 0.24 18.29 3.81
C PHE A 36 -0.71 17.32 3.16
N SER A 37 -0.17 16.45 2.32
CA SER A 37 -0.88 15.27 1.88
C SER A 37 -0.41 14.08 2.72
N ILE A 38 -1.33 13.51 3.48
CA ILE A 38 -1.14 12.23 4.18
C ILE A 38 -1.83 11.16 3.35
N THR A 39 -1.07 10.20 2.87
CA THR A 39 -1.59 9.01 2.21
C THR A 39 -1.70 7.87 3.22
N VAL A 40 -2.90 7.35 3.48
CA VAL A 40 -3.10 6.22 4.41
C VAL A 40 -3.23 4.88 3.67
N PHE A 41 -2.50 3.86 4.12
CA PHE A 41 -2.61 2.47 3.68
C PHE A 41 -3.64 1.74 4.53
N LEU A 42 -4.85 1.61 4.00
CA LEU A 42 -5.85 0.74 4.60
C LEU A 42 -5.94 -0.53 3.78
N TYR A 43 -6.14 -1.64 4.47
CA TYR A 43 -6.54 -2.91 3.88
C TYR A 43 -7.95 -2.75 3.27
N GLY A 44 -8.05 -2.08 2.14
CA GLY A 44 -9.28 -1.79 1.41
C GLY A 44 -9.40 -0.33 0.98
N CYS A 45 -10.52 0.01 0.36
CA CYS A 45 -10.93 1.40 0.18
C CYS A 45 -11.67 1.80 1.46
N PRO A 46 -11.13 2.71 2.31
CA PRO A 46 -11.84 3.18 3.49
C PRO A 46 -13.18 3.77 3.10
N SER A 47 -14.16 3.60 3.98
CA SER A 47 -15.38 4.38 3.95
C SER A 47 -15.07 5.87 4.12
N THR A 48 -15.99 6.73 3.67
CA THR A 48 -15.90 8.17 3.90
C THR A 48 -15.80 8.50 5.41
N GLU A 49 -16.47 7.71 6.25
CA GLU A 49 -16.50 7.88 7.70
C GLU A 49 -15.13 7.63 8.36
N GLU A 50 -14.44 6.57 7.92
CA GLU A 50 -13.08 6.27 8.36
C GLU A 50 -12.12 7.39 7.93
N LEU A 51 -12.19 7.81 6.66
CA LEU A 51 -11.35 8.89 6.13
C LEU A 51 -11.54 10.21 6.89
N GLU A 52 -12.78 10.55 7.21
CA GLU A 52 -13.09 11.73 8.04
C GLU A 52 -12.55 11.60 9.47
N SER A 53 -12.60 10.40 10.05
CA SER A 53 -12.04 10.14 11.38
C SER A 53 -10.54 10.38 11.40
N TYR A 54 -9.82 9.87 10.40
CA TYR A 54 -8.39 10.13 10.23
C TYR A 54 -8.09 11.61 10.04
N ASN A 55 -8.86 12.29 9.19
CA ASN A 55 -8.69 13.73 8.97
C ASN A 55 -8.84 14.53 10.26
N ARG A 56 -9.87 14.22 11.08
CA ARG A 56 -10.04 14.86 12.40
C ARG A 56 -8.87 14.59 13.34
N GLU A 57 -8.40 13.36 13.40
CA GLU A 57 -7.31 12.96 14.30
C GLU A 57 -5.98 13.62 13.90
N TYR A 58 -5.61 13.58 12.61
CA TYR A 58 -4.41 14.24 12.11
C TYR A 58 -4.49 15.75 12.29
N LYS A 59 -5.65 16.37 12.02
CA LYS A 59 -5.84 17.81 12.20
C LYS A 59 -5.65 18.21 13.66
N LYS A 60 -6.28 17.49 14.59
CA LYS A 60 -6.15 17.77 16.04
C LYS A 60 -4.68 17.77 16.48
N ARG A 61 -3.88 16.81 16.02
CA ARG A 61 -2.47 16.71 16.40
C ARG A 61 -1.62 17.79 15.75
N LEU A 62 -1.90 18.14 14.49
CA LEU A 62 -1.26 19.28 13.84
C LEU A 62 -1.56 20.56 14.62
N ASP A 63 -2.80 20.76 15.07
CA ASP A 63 -3.17 21.92 15.89
C ASP A 63 -2.41 21.92 17.24
N GLU A 64 -2.24 20.77 17.90
CA GLU A 64 -1.47 20.63 19.15
C GLU A 64 0.02 21.00 18.97
N VAL A 65 0.64 20.57 17.88
CA VAL A 65 2.05 20.89 17.57
C VAL A 65 2.21 22.32 17.05
N GLY A 66 1.22 22.83 16.31
CA GLY A 66 1.14 24.22 15.88
C GLY A 66 1.09 25.18 17.07
N ALA A 67 0.30 24.85 18.10
CA ALA A 67 0.23 25.64 19.34
C ALA A 67 1.57 25.73 20.10
N LEU A 68 2.50 24.78 19.88
CA LEU A 68 3.86 24.81 20.43
C LEU A 68 4.82 25.67 19.59
N GLY A 69 4.39 26.15 18.42
CA GLY A 69 5.19 26.94 17.49
C GLY A 69 6.24 26.12 16.72
N GLU A 70 6.13 24.79 16.75
CA GLU A 70 7.07 23.89 16.07
C GLU A 70 6.79 23.75 14.56
N ILE A 71 5.54 24.02 14.17
CA ILE A 71 5.05 24.05 12.78
C ILE A 71 4.21 25.31 12.56
N PRO A 72 4.02 25.79 11.32
CA PRO A 72 3.19 26.98 11.07
C PRO A 72 1.72 26.77 11.46
N ASP A 73 1.03 27.84 11.86
CA ASP A 73 -0.39 27.78 12.27
C ASP A 73 -1.37 27.58 11.10
N ASP A 74 -1.00 28.02 9.90
CA ASP A 74 -1.85 27.99 8.71
C ASP A 74 -1.37 26.89 7.75
N LEU A 75 -1.74 25.65 8.05
CA LEU A 75 -1.38 24.46 7.27
C LEU A 75 -2.65 23.81 6.71
N GLY A 76 -2.66 23.58 5.40
CA GLY A 76 -3.68 22.76 4.77
C GLY A 76 -3.42 21.27 5.06
N LEU A 77 -4.46 20.52 5.41
CA LEU A 77 -4.38 19.06 5.53
C LEU A 77 -5.29 18.40 4.48
N GLU A 78 -4.68 17.52 3.69
CA GLU A 78 -5.36 16.60 2.79
C GLU A 78 -5.03 15.17 3.21
N VAL A 79 -6.05 14.39 3.56
CA VAL A 79 -5.89 12.95 3.78
C VAL A 79 -6.44 12.25 2.56
N SER A 80 -5.58 11.53 1.86
CA SER A 80 -5.93 10.77 0.68
C SER A 80 -5.63 9.30 0.90
N THR A 81 -6.35 8.45 0.17
CA THR A 81 -5.93 7.06 -0.05
C THR A 81 -4.98 7.04 -1.24
N PRO A 82 -4.02 6.11 -1.34
CA PRO A 82 -3.17 6.01 -2.52
C PRO A 82 -4.06 5.86 -3.76
N GLY A 83 -4.14 6.96 -4.52
CA GLY A 83 -5.01 7.04 -5.69
C GLY A 83 -4.71 5.90 -6.64
N ALA A 84 -5.76 5.20 -7.06
CA ALA A 84 -5.75 4.13 -8.07
C ALA A 84 -5.04 2.81 -7.71
N ILE A 85 -4.67 2.53 -6.45
CA ILE A 85 -4.38 1.14 -6.05
C ILE A 85 -5.71 0.43 -5.75
N ARG A 86 -6.26 -0.26 -6.76
CA ARG A 86 -7.51 -1.01 -6.60
C ARG A 86 -7.25 -2.29 -5.80
N LEU A 87 -7.47 -2.23 -4.49
CA LEU A 87 -7.49 -3.42 -3.64
C LEU A 87 -8.67 -4.31 -4.02
N LEU A 88 -8.40 -5.60 -4.17
CA LEU A 88 -9.35 -6.61 -4.61
C LEU A 88 -9.80 -7.45 -3.41
N LYS A 89 -11.11 -7.59 -3.25
CA LYS A 89 -11.69 -8.49 -2.24
C LYS A 89 -11.41 -9.94 -2.62
N VAL A 90 -10.84 -10.69 -1.68
CA VAL A 90 -10.61 -12.12 -1.85
C VAL A 90 -11.78 -12.89 -1.23
N PRO A 91 -12.42 -13.83 -1.94
CA PRO A 91 -12.20 -14.18 -3.36
C PRO A 91 -13.01 -13.34 -4.36
N ASP A 92 -14.00 -12.57 -3.91
CA ASP A 92 -15.09 -12.01 -4.70
C ASP A 92 -14.66 -11.24 -5.97
N ASP A 93 -13.60 -10.44 -5.89
CA ASP A 93 -13.14 -9.62 -7.01
C ASP A 93 -12.18 -10.37 -7.95
N LEU A 94 -11.57 -11.47 -7.49
CA LEU A 94 -10.42 -12.08 -8.17
C LEU A 94 -10.75 -12.64 -9.54
N GLU A 95 -11.91 -13.31 -9.68
CA GLU A 95 -12.32 -13.94 -10.94
C GLU A 95 -12.42 -12.92 -12.08
N ARG A 96 -12.89 -11.70 -11.78
CA ARG A 96 -13.03 -10.62 -12.76
C ARG A 96 -11.69 -10.17 -13.35
N PHE A 97 -10.61 -10.34 -12.61
CA PHE A 97 -9.26 -9.87 -12.97
C PHE A 97 -8.28 -11.01 -13.20
N LYS A 98 -8.74 -12.25 -13.37
CA LYS A 98 -7.89 -13.45 -13.44
C LYS A 98 -6.75 -13.42 -14.46
N ASP A 99 -6.96 -12.70 -15.57
CA ASP A 99 -5.99 -12.56 -16.65
C ASP A 99 -5.03 -11.37 -16.45
N MET A 100 -5.19 -10.60 -15.38
CA MET A 100 -4.36 -9.45 -15.03
C MET A 100 -3.37 -9.79 -13.91
N PRO A 101 -2.10 -9.37 -14.02
CA PRO A 101 -1.16 -9.54 -12.92
C PRO A 101 -1.62 -8.73 -11.70
N MET A 102 -1.44 -9.31 -10.52
CA MET A 102 -1.81 -8.73 -9.24
C MET A 102 -0.61 -8.74 -8.31
N GLN A 103 -0.46 -7.68 -7.52
CA GLN A 103 0.46 -7.67 -6.40
C GLN A 103 -0.22 -8.35 -5.21
N LEU A 104 0.43 -9.38 -4.68
CA LEU A 104 -0.07 -10.20 -3.57
C LEU A 104 0.89 -10.08 -2.39
N CYS A 105 0.37 -9.62 -1.27
CA CYS A 105 0.99 -9.75 0.04
C CYS A 105 0.29 -10.88 0.80
N TYR A 106 1.06 -11.80 1.37
CA TYR A 106 0.51 -12.95 2.10
C TYR A 106 1.42 -13.41 3.24
N MET A 107 0.80 -14.07 4.21
CA MET A 107 1.52 -14.69 5.32
C MET A 107 2.02 -16.07 4.92
N ALA A 108 3.32 -16.31 5.10
CA ALA A 108 3.97 -17.59 4.76
C ALA A 108 4.81 -18.12 5.93
N GLY A 109 4.50 -19.33 6.38
CA GLY A 109 5.22 -20.03 7.45
C GLY A 109 4.27 -20.86 8.31
N GLU A 110 4.82 -21.77 9.11
CA GLU A 110 4.07 -22.43 10.19
C GLU A 110 3.96 -21.48 11.38
N GLU A 111 2.96 -21.67 12.25
CA GLU A 111 2.46 -20.73 13.28
C GLU A 111 3.53 -20.00 14.13
N SER A 112 4.74 -20.55 14.24
CA SER A 112 5.87 -20.00 15.01
C SER A 112 6.85 -19.12 14.21
N ASN A 113 6.83 -19.13 12.87
CA ASN A 113 7.72 -18.33 12.00
C ASN A 113 6.97 -17.74 10.80
N CYS A 114 5.88 -17.03 11.06
CA CYS A 114 5.09 -16.40 9.99
C CYS A 114 5.84 -15.20 9.40
N LEU A 115 6.27 -15.32 8.14
CA LEU A 115 6.96 -14.26 7.39
C LEU A 115 6.01 -13.69 6.35
N GLU A 116 5.92 -12.36 6.31
CA GLU A 116 5.21 -11.66 5.25
C GLU A 116 5.98 -11.80 3.93
N LYS A 117 5.29 -12.27 2.89
CA LYS A 117 5.84 -12.41 1.54
C LYS A 117 5.05 -11.56 0.57
N ASN A 118 5.78 -10.99 -0.37
CA ASN A 118 5.27 -10.13 -1.41
C ASN A 118 5.70 -10.64 -2.78
N GLY A 119 4.85 -10.52 -3.78
CA GLY A 119 5.19 -10.85 -5.16
C GLY A 119 4.07 -10.52 -6.14
N VAL A 120 4.36 -10.64 -7.44
CA VAL A 120 3.38 -10.41 -8.50
C VAL A 120 2.90 -11.73 -9.09
N PHE A 121 1.59 -11.97 -9.08
CA PHE A 121 1.02 -13.25 -9.48
C PHE A 121 -0.14 -13.07 -10.46
N LEU A 122 -0.47 -14.13 -11.16
CA LEU A 122 -1.72 -14.28 -11.91
C LEU A 122 -2.57 -15.31 -11.18
N LEU A 123 -3.88 -15.09 -11.18
CA LEU A 123 -4.82 -16.10 -10.72
C LEU A 123 -4.78 -17.28 -11.69
N ASP A 124 -4.59 -18.49 -11.18
CA ASP A 124 -4.65 -19.71 -11.97
C ASP A 124 -6.02 -20.36 -11.86
N SER A 125 -6.54 -20.48 -10.63
CA SER A 125 -7.89 -20.95 -10.35
C SER A 125 -8.36 -20.55 -8.96
N LEU A 126 -9.68 -20.55 -8.78
CA LEU A 126 -10.34 -20.38 -7.49
C LEU A 126 -10.92 -21.72 -7.02
N GLU A 127 -10.54 -22.13 -5.82
CA GLU A 127 -11.14 -23.25 -5.10
C GLU A 127 -12.08 -22.71 -4.00
N PRO A 128 -12.96 -23.55 -3.41
CA PRO A 128 -13.94 -23.10 -2.42
C PRO A 128 -13.36 -22.40 -1.18
N GLU A 129 -12.12 -22.72 -0.80
CA GLU A 129 -11.47 -22.19 0.42
C GLU A 129 -10.07 -21.59 0.16
N ALA A 130 -9.62 -21.58 -1.09
CA ALA A 130 -8.27 -21.15 -1.45
C ALA A 130 -8.17 -20.59 -2.88
N CYS A 131 -7.18 -19.74 -3.08
CA CYS A 131 -6.77 -19.26 -4.40
C CYS A 131 -5.52 -19.99 -4.85
N ILE A 132 -5.47 -20.42 -6.12
CA ILE A 132 -4.24 -20.92 -6.73
C ILE A 132 -3.65 -19.81 -7.59
N TRP A 133 -2.40 -19.47 -7.28
CA TRP A 133 -1.64 -18.41 -7.92
C TRP A 133 -0.49 -18.99 -8.74
N LYS A 134 -0.15 -18.35 -9.85
CA LYS A 134 1.08 -18.61 -10.64
C LYS A 134 1.91 -17.34 -10.76
N LEU A 135 3.22 -17.48 -10.91
CA LEU A 135 4.10 -16.32 -11.08
C LEU A 135 3.75 -15.53 -12.35
N ALA A 136 3.55 -14.22 -12.21
CA ALA A 136 3.40 -13.34 -13.36
C ALA A 136 4.75 -13.15 -14.06
N ASN A 137 4.74 -13.08 -15.39
CA ASN A 137 5.96 -12.89 -16.19
C ASN A 137 6.39 -11.41 -16.29
N VAL A 138 6.46 -10.73 -15.14
CA VAL A 138 6.86 -9.32 -15.01
C VAL A 138 8.37 -9.18 -14.70
N LYS A 139 8.92 -7.98 -14.71
CA LYS A 139 10.38 -7.77 -14.54
C LYS A 139 10.84 -8.10 -13.12
N GLU A 140 10.00 -7.82 -12.14
CA GLU A 140 10.17 -7.95 -10.70
C GLU A 140 10.35 -9.41 -10.29
N ASN A 141 9.69 -10.32 -11.00
CA ASN A 141 9.79 -11.76 -10.79
C ASN A 141 10.93 -12.40 -11.60
N ARG A 142 11.63 -11.65 -12.46
CA ARG A 142 12.77 -12.15 -13.24
C ARG A 142 14.04 -12.02 -12.40
N ASP A 143 14.97 -12.93 -12.66
CA ASP A 143 16.28 -12.91 -12.00
C ASP A 143 17.05 -11.64 -12.41
N PRO A 144 17.40 -10.75 -11.46
CA PRO A 144 18.08 -9.49 -11.76
C PRO A 144 19.48 -9.70 -12.36
N LEU A 145 20.11 -10.84 -12.07
CA LEU A 145 21.43 -11.20 -12.61
C LEU A 145 21.35 -11.70 -14.06
N ARG A 146 20.14 -12.07 -14.53
CA ARG A 146 19.94 -12.67 -15.86
C ARG A 146 19.18 -11.73 -16.80
N LYS A 147 19.66 -10.50 -16.95
CA LYS A 147 19.33 -9.49 -18.00
C LYS A 147 18.00 -9.73 -18.75
N GLY A 148 16.87 -9.71 -18.03
CA GLY A 148 15.53 -9.76 -18.63
C GLY A 148 15.11 -11.10 -19.26
N ARG A 149 15.83 -12.20 -18.99
CA ARG A 149 15.44 -13.54 -19.48
C ARG A 149 14.03 -13.88 -18.96
N PRO A 150 13.13 -14.41 -19.82
CA PRO A 150 11.81 -14.86 -19.38
C PRO A 150 11.92 -15.90 -18.27
N LEU A 151 10.83 -16.07 -17.51
CA LEU A 151 10.73 -17.10 -16.47
C LEU A 151 11.14 -18.49 -17.00
N SER A 152 11.90 -19.23 -16.20
CA SER A 152 12.23 -20.63 -16.49
C SER A 152 10.98 -21.50 -16.49
N ARG A 153 11.05 -22.68 -17.14
CA ARG A 153 9.92 -23.63 -17.15
C ARG A 153 9.45 -23.99 -15.74
N LYS A 154 10.39 -24.25 -14.83
CA LYS A 154 10.10 -24.50 -13.41
C LYS A 154 9.34 -23.35 -12.74
N GLN A 155 9.68 -22.10 -13.04
CA GLN A 155 8.96 -20.94 -12.50
C GLN A 155 7.56 -20.77 -13.10
N LYS A 156 7.40 -21.06 -14.39
CA LYS A 156 6.08 -21.01 -15.06
C LYS A 156 5.11 -22.06 -14.55
N ASP A 157 5.63 -23.24 -14.20
CA ASP A 157 4.84 -24.37 -13.68
C ASP A 157 4.62 -24.27 -12.16
N TRP A 158 5.32 -23.37 -11.47
CA TRP A 158 5.15 -23.17 -10.04
C TRP A 158 3.76 -22.63 -9.71
N ARG A 159 3.17 -23.16 -8.63
CA ARG A 159 1.86 -22.78 -8.13
C ARG A 159 1.91 -22.55 -6.62
N LEU A 160 1.21 -21.52 -6.18
CA LEU A 160 0.96 -21.23 -4.76
C LEU A 160 -0.51 -21.43 -4.47
N LYS A 161 -0.82 -22.41 -3.64
CA LYS A 161 -2.15 -22.56 -3.07
C LYS A 161 -2.20 -21.75 -1.77
N LEU A 162 -3.12 -20.78 -1.70
CA LEU A 162 -3.22 -19.86 -0.58
C LEU A 162 -4.66 -19.83 -0.05
N PRO A 163 -4.92 -20.26 1.20
CA PRO A 163 -6.21 -20.07 1.86
C PRO A 163 -6.60 -18.58 1.93
N PHE A 164 -7.91 -18.29 1.89
CA PHE A 164 -8.39 -16.89 1.90
C PHE A 164 -7.85 -16.08 3.09
N GLY A 165 -7.84 -16.68 4.29
CA GLY A 165 -7.37 -16.02 5.51
C GLY A 165 -5.86 -15.69 5.58
N LEU A 166 -5.04 -16.16 4.63
CA LEU A 166 -3.61 -15.83 4.57
C LEU A 166 -3.28 -14.68 3.62
N HIS A 167 -4.26 -14.18 2.87
CA HIS A 167 -4.09 -13.00 2.03
C HIS A 167 -4.08 -11.76 2.94
N LYS A 168 -2.99 -10.99 2.87
CA LYS A 168 -2.93 -9.67 3.49
C LYS A 168 -3.53 -8.65 2.56
N THR A 169 -2.94 -8.49 1.38
CA THR A 169 -3.45 -7.55 0.36
C THR A 169 -3.35 -8.15 -1.03
N VAL A 170 -4.33 -7.80 -1.87
CA VAL A 170 -4.31 -8.10 -3.30
C VAL A 170 -4.66 -6.80 -4.03
N SER A 171 -3.84 -6.37 -4.98
CA SER A 171 -4.13 -5.22 -5.84
C SER A 171 -3.74 -5.49 -7.27
N LEU A 172 -4.32 -4.75 -8.22
CA LEU A 172 -3.87 -4.80 -9.60
C LEU A 172 -2.41 -4.33 -9.72
N TYR A 173 -1.60 -5.08 -10.45
CA TYR A 173 -0.23 -4.70 -10.74
C TYR A 173 -0.23 -3.62 -11.83
N LEU A 174 0.21 -2.42 -11.45
CA LEU A 174 0.43 -1.31 -12.38
C LEU A 174 1.91 -1.26 -12.72
N GLN A 175 2.22 -1.40 -14.01
CA GLN A 175 3.58 -1.23 -14.50
C GLN A 175 3.88 0.27 -14.57
N LEU A 176 4.29 0.85 -13.44
CA LEU A 176 4.75 2.24 -13.34
C LEU A 176 6.13 2.41 -14.00
#